data_AF-A0A965LSM2-F1
#
_entry.id   AF-A0A965LSM2-F1
#
_cell.length_a   1.000
_cell.length_b   1.000
_cell.length_c   1.000
_cell.angle_alpha   90.00
_cell.angle_beta   90.00
_cell.angle_gamma   90.00
#
_symmetry.space_group_name_H-M   'P 1'
#
loop_
_entity.id
_entity.type
_entity.pdbx_description
1 polymer ?
#
loop_
_entity_poly.entity_id
_entity_poly.type
_entity_poly.pdbx_seq_one_letter_code
_entity_poly.pdbx_strand_id
1 'polypeptide(L)'
;MPFVLPPSYIADCGVSDVHFVGHVSNEELTAYYELADAFVCASEHEGFCVPLVESFHMGVPVLAYAATAVPSTMDGAGVLYTDKDPMHVAGLINAVVDDPALAQQIIDGQYAALDRLAAKDFAGTLLQHMDRVLASPRREHPPVTFDFWDQVDQAEDYDEIKQYRPSAFLALPPKP
;
A
#
# COMPACT_ATOMS: atom_id res chain seq x y z
N MET A 1 8.15 16.13 6.75
CA MET A 1 6.95 16.87 6.30
C MET A 1 6.07 15.90 5.54
N PRO A 2 4.75 15.81 5.77
CA PRO A 2 3.91 14.98 4.94
C PRO A 2 3.88 15.59 3.54
N PHE A 3 4.08 14.75 2.53
CA PHE A 3 4.06 15.12 1.12
C PHE A 3 2.61 15.46 0.75
N VAL A 4 2.24 16.73 0.85
CA VAL A 4 0.99 17.25 0.26
C VAL A 4 1.32 17.55 -1.19
N LEU A 5 0.63 16.91 -2.14
CA LEU A 5 0.73 17.29 -3.56
C LEU A 5 0.47 18.80 -3.66
N PRO A 6 1.36 19.58 -4.30
CA PRO A 6 1.22 21.02 -4.31
C PRO A 6 -0.11 21.38 -4.99
N PRO A 7 -0.92 22.30 -4.43
CA PRO A 7 -2.18 22.76 -5.04
C PRO A 7 -2.07 23.20 -6.50
N SER A 8 -0.85 23.52 -6.97
CA SER A 8 -0.55 23.82 -8.37
C SER A 8 -0.90 22.67 -9.30
N TYR A 9 -0.71 21.40 -8.91
CA TYR A 9 -0.94 20.25 -9.79
C TYR A 9 -2.42 20.09 -10.20
N ILE A 10 -3.35 20.36 -9.28
CA ILE A 10 -4.79 20.37 -9.56
C ILE A 10 -5.13 21.48 -10.57
N ALA A 11 -4.59 22.68 -10.33
CA ALA A 11 -4.81 23.83 -11.20
C ALA A 11 -4.22 23.61 -12.60
N ASP A 12 -3.04 22.99 -12.69
CA ASP A 12 -2.37 22.62 -13.95
C ASP A 12 -3.17 21.58 -14.74
N CYS A 13 -3.87 20.67 -14.04
CA CYS A 13 -4.80 19.72 -14.66
C CYS A 13 -6.17 20.33 -15.00
N GLY A 14 -6.48 21.55 -14.55
CA GLY A 14 -7.74 22.23 -14.82
C GLY A 14 -8.97 21.62 -14.15
N VAL A 15 -8.79 20.84 -13.08
CA VAL A 15 -9.88 20.18 -12.34
C VAL A 15 -10.21 20.96 -11.06
N SER A 16 -11.50 21.12 -10.73
CA SER A 16 -11.95 21.82 -9.53
C SER A 16 -12.44 20.89 -8.41
N ASP A 17 -12.79 19.66 -8.76
CA ASP A 17 -13.56 18.77 -7.90
C ASP A 17 -12.67 17.72 -7.24
N VAL A 18 -11.55 18.18 -6.67
CA VAL A 18 -10.57 17.34 -5.96
C VAL A 18 -10.47 17.81 -4.53
N HIS A 19 -10.79 16.91 -3.59
CA HIS A 19 -10.80 17.20 -2.16
C HIS A 19 -9.70 16.41 -1.44
N PHE A 20 -8.67 17.11 -0.93
CA PHE A 20 -7.69 16.52 -0.01
C PHE A 20 -8.19 16.65 1.43
N VAL A 21 -8.65 15.54 1.98
CA VAL A 21 -9.32 15.51 3.30
C VAL A 21 -8.34 15.35 4.47
N GLY A 22 -7.10 14.93 4.20
CA GLY A 22 -6.08 14.74 5.22
C GLY A 22 -6.39 13.54 6.14
N HIS A 23 -6.07 13.68 7.43
CA HIS A 23 -6.48 12.69 8.42
C HIS A 23 -7.94 12.90 8.78
N VAL A 24 -8.69 11.81 8.84
CA VAL A 24 -10.13 11.79 9.08
C VAL A 24 -10.44 10.84 10.23
N SER A 25 -11.59 11.02 10.88
CA SER A 25 -12.07 10.08 11.89
C SER A 25 -12.50 8.75 11.25
N ASN A 26 -12.72 7.71 12.06
CA ASN A 26 -13.22 6.42 11.55
C ASN A 26 -14.64 6.55 10.99
N GLU A 27 -15.47 7.41 11.57
CA GLU A 27 -16.82 7.71 11.11
C GLU A 27 -16.79 8.43 9.75
N GLU A 28 -15.88 9.40 9.59
CA GLU A 28 -15.67 10.09 8.31
C GLU A 28 -15.13 9.12 7.24
N LEU A 29 -14.15 8.28 7.59
CA LEU A 29 -13.62 7.25 6.70
C LEU A 29 -14.71 6.29 6.22
N THR A 30 -15.58 5.86 7.13
CA THR A 30 -16.74 5.00 6.81
C THR A 30 -17.67 5.72 5.83
N ALA A 31 -17.99 6.98 6.09
CA ALA A 31 -18.82 7.78 5.20
C ALA A 31 -18.19 7.94 3.80
N TYR A 32 -16.87 8.09 3.69
CA TYR A 32 -16.20 8.14 2.40
C TYR A 32 -16.34 6.83 1.62
N TYR A 33 -16.21 5.68 2.28
CA TYR A 33 -16.43 4.40 1.62
C TYR A 33 -17.88 4.21 1.19
N GLU A 34 -18.86 4.55 2.04
CA GLU A 34 -20.29 4.44 1.72
C GLU A 34 -20.71 5.34 0.55
N LEU A 35 -20.03 6.47 0.35
CA LEU A 35 -20.28 7.41 -0.75
C LEU A 35 -19.47 7.11 -2.02
N ALA A 36 -18.46 6.26 -1.95
CA ALA A 36 -17.54 6.02 -3.07
C ALA A 36 -18.14 5.05 -4.10
N ASP A 37 -18.14 5.46 -5.37
CA ASP A 37 -18.48 4.58 -6.49
C ASP A 37 -17.32 3.66 -6.90
N ALA A 38 -16.09 4.04 -6.58
CA ALA A 38 -14.88 3.25 -6.82
C ALA A 38 -13.74 3.67 -5.89
N PHE A 39 -12.88 2.72 -5.54
CA PHE A 39 -11.61 2.97 -4.85
C PHE A 39 -10.44 2.70 -5.82
N VAL A 40 -9.51 3.65 -5.93
CA VAL A 40 -8.38 3.57 -6.86
C VAL A 40 -7.06 3.63 -6.09
N CYS A 41 -6.27 2.57 -6.20
CA CYS A 41 -4.93 2.50 -5.62
C CYS A 41 -3.86 2.57 -6.71
N ALA A 42 -3.16 3.70 -6.79
CA ALA A 42 -2.05 3.92 -7.71
C ALA A 42 -0.66 3.74 -7.06
N SER A 43 -0.60 3.12 -5.87
CA SER A 43 0.64 2.95 -5.12
C SER A 43 1.62 2.02 -5.85
N GLU A 44 2.90 2.40 -5.88
CA GLU A 44 3.98 1.61 -6.49
C GLU A 44 4.64 0.64 -5.50
N HIS A 45 4.37 0.84 -4.21
CA HIS A 45 5.00 0.06 -3.15
C HIS A 45 4.04 -0.14 -1.99
N GLU A 46 3.45 -1.33 -1.94
CA GLU A 46 2.57 -1.76 -0.87
C GLU A 46 2.93 -3.14 -0.35
N GLY A 47 2.83 -3.30 0.96
CA GLY A 47 2.75 -4.62 1.57
C GLY A 47 1.33 -5.17 1.38
N PHE A 48 0.58 -5.28 2.47
CA PHE A 48 -0.78 -5.80 2.41
C PHE A 48 -1.80 -4.81 1.82
N CYS A 49 -1.61 -3.50 1.98
CA CYS A 49 -2.58 -2.46 1.59
C CYS A 49 -3.99 -2.72 2.16
N VAL A 50 -4.14 -2.48 3.47
CA VAL A 50 -5.42 -2.63 4.21
C VAL A 50 -6.62 -1.94 3.52
N PRO A 51 -6.47 -0.73 2.92
CA PRO A 51 -7.59 -0.07 2.24
C PRO A 51 -8.24 -0.87 1.11
N LEU A 52 -7.52 -1.78 0.44
CA LEU A 52 -8.12 -2.66 -0.58
C LEU A 52 -9.17 -3.59 0.05
N VAL A 53 -8.83 -4.18 1.18
CA VAL A 53 -9.70 -5.13 1.90
C VAL A 53 -10.85 -4.41 2.59
N GLU A 54 -10.62 -3.21 3.12
CA GLU A 54 -11.68 -2.33 3.63
C GLU A 54 -12.67 -1.99 2.52
N SER A 55 -12.19 -1.59 1.34
CA SER A 55 -13.04 -1.30 0.18
C SER A 55 -13.86 -2.52 -0.24
N PHE A 56 -13.26 -3.72 -0.24
CA PHE A 56 -13.99 -4.96 -0.51
C PHE A 56 -15.13 -5.14 0.50
N HIS A 57 -14.85 -4.92 1.79
CA HIS A 57 -15.84 -5.10 2.86
C HIS A 57 -16.99 -4.10 2.75
N MET A 58 -16.69 -2.87 2.35
CA MET A 58 -17.67 -1.81 2.13
C MET A 58 -18.46 -1.95 0.81
N GLY A 59 -18.13 -2.95 -0.03
CA GLY A 59 -18.79 -3.15 -1.32
C GLY A 59 -18.42 -2.11 -2.37
N VAL A 60 -17.24 -1.48 -2.24
CA VAL A 60 -16.73 -0.50 -3.20
C VAL A 60 -15.89 -1.23 -4.25
N PRO A 61 -16.16 -1.09 -5.56
CA PRO A 61 -15.31 -1.64 -6.61
C PRO A 61 -13.89 -1.08 -6.53
N VAL A 62 -12.89 -1.96 -6.59
CA VAL A 62 -11.47 -1.58 -6.46
C VAL A 62 -10.75 -1.71 -7.80
N LEU A 63 -10.00 -0.67 -8.13
CA LEU A 63 -9.01 -0.66 -9.19
C LEU A 63 -7.63 -0.43 -8.57
N ALA A 64 -6.67 -1.31 -8.82
CA ALA A 64 -5.36 -1.23 -8.18
C ALA A 64 -4.20 -1.50 -9.14
N TYR A 65 -3.13 -0.72 -8.98
CA TYR A 65 -1.90 -0.92 -9.74
C TYR A 65 -1.21 -2.21 -9.30
N ALA A 66 -0.86 -3.07 -10.26
CA ALA A 66 -0.24 -4.36 -10.02
C ALA A 66 1.25 -4.23 -9.65
N ALA A 67 1.52 -3.73 -8.44
CA ALA A 67 2.85 -3.63 -7.86
C ALA A 67 2.98 -4.43 -6.57
N THR A 68 4.19 -4.93 -6.31
CA THR A 68 4.55 -5.53 -5.02
C THR A 68 3.55 -6.59 -4.56
N ALA A 69 2.96 -6.46 -3.37
CA ALA A 69 2.01 -7.44 -2.85
C ALA A 69 0.53 -7.14 -3.22
N VAL A 70 0.22 -6.03 -3.92
CA VAL A 70 -1.15 -5.69 -4.34
C VAL A 70 -1.84 -6.83 -5.08
N PRO A 71 -1.25 -7.49 -6.11
CA PRO A 71 -1.92 -8.60 -6.79
C PRO A 71 -2.24 -9.77 -5.86
N SER A 72 -1.40 -9.99 -4.84
CA SER A 72 -1.61 -11.05 -3.85
C SER A 72 -2.70 -10.71 -2.84
N THR A 73 -2.81 -9.44 -2.43
CA THR A 73 -3.90 -8.96 -1.57
C THR A 73 -5.24 -9.02 -2.30
N MET A 74 -5.27 -8.59 -3.56
CA MET A 74 -6.49 -8.60 -4.39
C MET A 74 -6.99 -10.03 -4.65
N ASP A 75 -6.11 -11.03 -4.58
CA ASP A 75 -6.44 -12.46 -4.68
C ASP A 75 -7.34 -12.81 -5.88
N GLY A 76 -7.06 -12.16 -7.03
CA GLY A 76 -7.83 -12.34 -8.27
C GLY A 76 -9.17 -11.58 -8.34
N ALA A 77 -9.49 -10.75 -7.35
CA ALA A 77 -10.64 -9.84 -7.37
C ALA A 77 -10.26 -8.42 -7.84
N GLY A 78 -11.27 -7.56 -7.99
CA GLY A 78 -11.12 -6.18 -8.47
C GLY A 78 -10.55 -6.08 -9.88
N VAL A 79 -10.11 -4.87 -10.25
CA VAL A 79 -9.44 -4.59 -11.51
C VAL A 79 -7.97 -4.32 -11.24
N LEU A 80 -7.10 -5.23 -11.66
CA LEU A 80 -5.65 -5.03 -11.63
C LEU A 80 -5.18 -4.40 -12.94
N TYR A 81 -4.57 -3.22 -12.84
CA TYR A 81 -3.99 -2.54 -14.01
C TYR A 81 -2.46 -2.47 -13.91
N THR A 82 -1.80 -2.52 -15.06
CA THR A 82 -0.32 -2.47 -15.17
C THR A 82 0.19 -1.23 -15.89
N ASP A 83 -0.69 -0.50 -16.56
CA ASP A 83 -0.37 0.77 -17.22
C ASP A 83 -0.78 1.94 -16.31
N LYS A 84 0.15 2.85 -16.08
CA LYS A 84 -0.06 4.05 -15.25
C LYS A 84 -0.49 5.27 -16.04
N ASP A 85 -0.66 5.15 -17.36
CA ASP A 85 -1.21 6.23 -18.16
C ASP A 85 -2.54 6.70 -17.55
N PRO A 86 -2.64 7.98 -17.10
CA PRO A 86 -3.86 8.50 -16.49
C PRO A 86 -5.09 8.34 -17.39
N MET A 87 -4.92 8.39 -18.72
CA MET A 87 -6.03 8.20 -19.65
C MET A 87 -6.54 6.76 -19.67
N HIS A 88 -5.63 5.79 -19.56
CA HIS A 88 -6.00 4.38 -19.42
C HIS A 88 -6.77 4.14 -18.12
N VAL A 89 -6.23 4.62 -16.99
CA VAL A 89 -6.85 4.45 -15.67
C VAL A 89 -8.21 5.15 -15.61
N ALA A 90 -8.34 6.36 -16.15
CA ALA A 90 -9.63 7.05 -16.24
C ALA A 90 -10.66 6.27 -17.06
N GLY A 91 -10.25 5.62 -18.16
CA GLY A 91 -11.12 4.75 -18.95
C GLY A 91 -11.61 3.53 -18.16
N LEU A 92 -10.74 2.93 -17.34
CA LEU A 92 -11.13 1.82 -16.46
C LEU A 92 -12.13 2.27 -15.40
N ILE A 93 -11.87 3.41 -14.74
CA ILE A 93 -12.79 3.98 -13.75
C ILE A 93 -14.15 4.23 -14.39
N ASN A 94 -14.19 4.90 -15.55
CA ASN A 94 -15.44 5.18 -16.24
C ASN A 94 -16.21 3.90 -16.61
N ALA A 95 -15.52 2.86 -17.10
CA ALA A 95 -16.16 1.59 -17.43
C ALA A 95 -16.82 0.93 -16.20
N VAL A 96 -16.18 1.00 -15.04
CA VAL A 96 -16.72 0.44 -13.79
C VAL A 96 -17.88 1.26 -13.25
N VAL A 97 -17.76 2.59 -13.23
CA VAL A 97 -18.79 3.48 -12.66
C VAL A 97 -20.03 3.58 -13.54
N ASP A 98 -19.89 3.52 -14.87
CA ASP A 98 -21.00 3.68 -15.82
C ASP A 98 -21.80 2.38 -16.07
N ASP A 99 -21.26 1.22 -15.68
CA ASP A 99 -21.93 -0.08 -15.81
C ASP A 99 -22.17 -0.73 -14.43
N PRO A 100 -23.38 -0.55 -13.85
CA PRO A 100 -23.73 -1.15 -12.58
C PRO A 100 -23.64 -2.68 -12.55
N ALA A 101 -23.83 -3.35 -13.69
CA ALA A 101 -23.71 -4.80 -13.75
C ALA A 101 -22.25 -5.25 -13.67
N LEU A 102 -21.34 -4.51 -14.33
CA LEU A 102 -19.90 -4.73 -14.20
C LEU A 102 -19.42 -4.43 -12.78
N ALA A 103 -19.84 -3.32 -12.19
CA ALA A 103 -19.53 -2.97 -10.80
C ALA A 103 -19.96 -4.09 -9.84
N GLN A 104 -21.18 -4.62 -10.00
CA GLN A 104 -21.66 -5.72 -9.17
C GLN A 104 -20.85 -7.01 -9.36
N GLN A 105 -20.47 -7.35 -10.60
CA GLN A 105 -19.61 -8.52 -10.85
C GLN A 105 -18.25 -8.39 -10.17
N ILE A 106 -17.67 -7.20 -10.17
CA ILE A 106 -16.42 -6.90 -9.47
C ILE A 106 -16.61 -7.10 -7.96
N ILE A 107 -17.66 -6.51 -7.39
CA ILE A 107 -17.98 -6.61 -5.96
C ILE A 107 -18.19 -8.07 -5.54
N ASP A 108 -18.90 -8.86 -6.32
CA ASP A 108 -19.10 -10.29 -6.04
C ASP A 108 -17.77 -11.06 -5.98
N GLY A 109 -16.84 -10.75 -6.89
CA GLY A 109 -15.48 -11.29 -6.88
C GLY A 109 -14.70 -10.87 -5.63
N GLN A 110 -14.87 -9.62 -5.19
CA GLN A 110 -14.25 -9.08 -3.97
C GLN A 110 -14.78 -9.76 -2.71
N TYR A 111 -16.08 -10.01 -2.62
CA TYR A 111 -16.66 -10.79 -1.53
C TYR A 111 -16.13 -12.22 -1.49
N ALA A 112 -16.00 -12.87 -2.66
CA ALA A 112 -15.37 -14.18 -2.71
C ALA A 112 -13.89 -14.16 -2.25
N ALA A 113 -13.16 -13.08 -2.52
CA ALA A 113 -11.79 -12.89 -2.00
C ALA A 113 -11.77 -12.68 -0.48
N LEU A 114 -12.73 -11.94 0.07
CA LEU A 114 -12.89 -11.80 1.52
C LEU A 114 -13.19 -13.14 2.19
N ASP A 115 -14.06 -13.96 1.60
CA ASP A 115 -14.35 -15.30 2.13
C ASP A 115 -13.08 -16.16 2.17
N ARG A 116 -12.27 -16.13 1.11
CA ARG A 116 -10.98 -16.83 1.08
C ARG A 116 -10.01 -16.29 2.12
N LEU A 117 -9.96 -14.97 2.32
CA LEU A 117 -9.12 -14.34 3.32
C LEU A 117 -9.56 -14.74 4.74
N ALA A 118 -10.85 -14.67 5.04
CA ALA A 118 -11.43 -15.02 6.34
C ALA A 118 -11.27 -16.51 6.66
N ALA A 119 -11.26 -17.38 5.65
CA ALA A 119 -11.02 -18.81 5.81
C ALA A 119 -9.55 -19.17 6.16
N LYS A 120 -8.61 -18.22 6.07
CA LYS A 120 -7.20 -18.48 6.41
C LYS A 120 -7.00 -18.57 7.92
N ASP A 121 -6.32 -19.63 8.36
CA ASP A 121 -5.90 -19.79 9.76
C ASP A 121 -4.59 -19.04 10.05
N PHE A 122 -4.71 -17.71 10.15
CA PHE A 122 -3.57 -16.86 10.47
C PHE A 122 -3.02 -17.14 11.87
N ALA A 123 -3.89 -17.40 12.84
CA ALA A 123 -3.50 -17.69 14.22
C ALA A 123 -2.70 -18.98 14.30
N GLY A 124 -3.21 -20.07 13.73
CA GLY A 124 -2.50 -21.36 13.68
C GLY A 124 -1.19 -21.28 12.92
N THR A 125 -1.16 -20.53 11.80
CA THR A 125 0.08 -20.29 11.04
C THR A 125 1.12 -19.59 11.92
N LEU A 126 0.75 -18.50 12.59
CA LEU A 126 1.65 -17.76 13.48
C LEU A 126 2.14 -18.63 14.64
N LEU A 127 1.22 -19.31 15.33
CA LEU A 127 1.55 -20.18 16.47
C LEU A 127 2.50 -21.31 16.04
N GLN A 128 2.26 -21.93 14.89
CA GLN A 128 3.16 -22.95 14.34
C GLN A 128 4.57 -22.40 14.10
N HIS A 129 4.70 -21.18 13.60
CA HIS A 129 5.99 -20.53 13.44
C HIS A 129 6.65 -20.21 14.79
N MET A 130 5.89 -19.75 15.77
CA MET A 130 6.39 -19.50 17.13
C MET A 130 6.91 -20.78 17.78
N ASP A 131 6.18 -21.89 17.68
CA ASP A 131 6.61 -23.18 18.22
C ASP A 131 7.92 -23.67 17.59
N ARG A 132 8.09 -23.49 16.27
CA ARG A 132 9.36 -23.81 15.59
C ARG A 132 10.51 -22.96 16.11
N VAL A 133 10.29 -21.66 16.35
CA VAL A 133 11.32 -20.76 16.88
C VAL A 133 11.68 -21.14 18.32
N LEU A 134 10.70 -21.45 19.16
CA LEU A 134 10.92 -21.87 20.54
C LEU A 134 11.63 -23.22 20.66
N ALA A 135 11.35 -24.15 19.74
CA ALA A 135 12.02 -25.44 19.66
C ALA A 135 13.42 -25.36 19.03
N SER A 136 13.76 -24.25 18.37
CA SER A 136 15.06 -24.08 17.73
C SER A 136 16.14 -23.84 18.78
N PRO A 137 17.35 -24.42 18.63
CA PRO A 137 18.45 -24.14 19.53
C PRO A 137 18.76 -22.64 19.50
N ARG A 138 18.94 -22.05 20.68
CA ARG A 138 19.34 -20.65 20.81
C ARG A 138 20.69 -20.49 20.11
N ARG A 139 20.75 -19.63 19.10
CA ARG A 139 22.02 -19.24 18.48
C ARG A 139 22.83 -18.42 19.47
N GLU A 140 24.14 -18.59 19.47
CA GLU A 140 25.01 -17.65 20.17
C GLU A 140 24.76 -16.25 19.64
N HIS A 141 24.64 -15.28 20.55
CA HIS A 141 24.52 -13.90 20.15
C HIS A 141 25.84 -13.48 19.50
N PRO A 142 25.84 -12.90 18.30
CA PRO A 142 27.05 -12.32 17.76
C PRO A 142 27.56 -11.25 18.75
N PRO A 143 28.88 -11.13 18.92
CA PRO A 143 29.44 -10.09 19.78
C PRO A 143 29.01 -8.72 19.22
N VAL A 144 28.20 -8.00 19.99
CA VAL A 144 27.78 -6.63 19.67
C VAL A 144 28.78 -5.68 20.30
N THR A 145 29.41 -4.83 19.49
CA THR A 145 30.32 -3.80 19.98
C THR A 145 29.53 -2.73 20.74
N PHE A 146 30.17 -2.03 21.69
CA PHE A 146 29.49 -1.05 22.54
C PHE A 146 28.89 0.12 21.73
N ASP A 147 29.45 0.39 20.56
CA ASP A 147 29.10 1.44 19.61
C ASP A 147 28.17 0.93 18.49
N PHE A 148 27.59 -0.27 18.61
CA PHE A 148 26.73 -0.85 17.57
C PHE A 148 25.59 0.09 17.16
N TRP A 149 24.91 0.71 18.12
CA TRP A 149 23.82 1.64 17.82
C TRP A 149 24.34 2.90 17.14
N ASP A 150 25.50 3.42 17.54
CA ASP A 150 26.15 4.54 16.85
C ASP A 150 26.51 4.18 15.40
N GLN A 151 26.91 2.92 15.14
CA GLN A 151 27.19 2.42 13.78
C GLN A 151 25.91 2.26 12.94
N VAL A 152 24.80 1.84 13.55
CA VAL A 152 23.48 1.75 12.88
C VAL A 152 22.97 3.14 12.54
N ASP A 153 22.97 4.07 13.49
CA ASP A 153 22.54 5.46 13.28
C ASP A 153 23.36 6.11 12.16
N GLN A 154 24.69 5.92 12.17
CA GLN A 154 25.54 6.37 11.07
C GLN A 154 25.14 5.72 9.74
N ALA A 155 24.91 4.41 9.70
CA ALA A 155 24.52 3.72 8.47
C ALA A 155 23.20 4.24 7.89
N GLU A 156 22.22 4.52 8.74
CA GLU A 156 20.93 5.12 8.35
C GLU A 156 21.13 6.53 7.78
N ASP A 157 21.91 7.39 8.45
CA ASP A 157 22.29 8.71 7.94
C ASP A 157 22.99 8.62 6.57
N TYR A 158 23.89 7.65 6.40
CA TYR A 158 24.58 7.41 5.13
C TYR A 158 23.60 7.01 4.01
N ASP A 159 22.65 6.13 4.29
CA ASP A 159 21.64 5.69 3.32
C ASP A 159 20.66 6.83 2.98
N GLU A 160 20.29 7.67 3.94
CA GLU A 160 19.47 8.86 3.68
C GLU A 160 20.20 9.87 2.76
N ILE A 161 21.47 10.17 3.05
CA ILE A 161 22.27 11.05 2.19
C ILE A 161 22.43 10.44 0.79
N LYS A 162 22.63 9.13 0.69
CA LYS A 162 22.73 8.42 -0.59
C LYS A 162 21.45 8.52 -1.42
N GLN A 163 20.29 8.36 -0.77
CA GLN A 163 18.99 8.36 -1.42
C GLN A 163 18.57 9.78 -1.85
N TYR A 164 18.73 10.77 -0.97
CA TYR A 164 18.17 12.11 -1.16
C TYR A 164 19.18 13.17 -1.57
N ARG A 165 20.49 12.92 -1.39
CA ARG A 165 21.59 13.86 -1.72
C ARG A 165 22.77 13.14 -2.40
N PRO A 166 22.57 12.48 -3.55
CA PRO A 166 23.58 11.60 -4.17
C PRO A 166 24.90 12.30 -4.52
N SER A 167 24.88 13.60 -4.84
CA SER A 167 26.09 14.39 -5.06
C SER A 167 26.89 14.65 -3.77
N ALA A 168 26.20 14.88 -2.65
CA ALA A 168 26.84 15.01 -1.34
C ALA A 168 27.42 13.67 -0.88
N PHE A 169 26.71 12.56 -1.15
CA PHE A 169 27.21 11.21 -0.87
C PHE A 169 28.53 10.91 -1.60
N LEU A 170 28.62 11.23 -2.90
CA LEU A 170 29.85 11.04 -3.70
C LEU A 170 31.04 11.90 -3.23
N ALA A 171 30.76 12.98 -2.49
CA ALA A 171 31.78 13.88 -1.94
C ALA A 171 32.22 13.50 -0.52
N LEU A 172 31.62 12.48 0.10
CA LEU A 172 32.04 11.98 1.40
C LEU A 172 33.45 11.37 1.30
N PRO A 173 34.29 11.54 2.33
CA PRO A 173 35.60 10.88 2.36
C PRO A 173 35.43 9.36 2.31
N PRO A 174 36.35 8.62 1.64
CA PRO A 174 36.30 7.16 1.63
C PRO A 174 36.37 6.64 3.07
N LYS A 175 35.54 5.65 3.40
CA LYS A 175 35.57 5.00 4.73
C LYS A 175 37.00 4.48 4.99
N PRO A 176 37.53 4.68 6.22
CA PRO A 176 38.84 4.15 6.62
C PRO A 176 38.90 2.63 6.59
#